data_AF-A0A2V9JGD5-F1
#
_entry.id   AF-A0A2V9JGD5-F1
#
_cell.length_a   1.000
_cell.length_b   1.000
_cell.length_c   1.000
_cell.angle_alpha   90.00
_cell.angle_beta   90.00
_cell.angle_gamma   90.00
#
_symmetry.space_group_name_H-M   'P 1'
#
loop_
_entity.id
_entity.type
_entity.pdbx_description
1 polymer ?
#
loop_
_entity_poly.entity_id
_entity_poly.type
_entity_poly.pdbx_seq_one_letter_code
_entity_poly.pdbx_strand_id
1 'polypeptide(L)'
;MHGQSPSAAPAAAQALVNRYCRNCHNEDLKPGGVSLDGVRATGVGANADTWEKVFRKVRTGEMPPLGMPRPDASVMTSFVTWLETELDRAALGRPNPGTPSIHRLNRAEYGNAVRDLLDLDLDHSSSLPADDSGYGFDNIGAVLTVSPLHMEKYMATARRVSRLAVGTVKLSPAIEKFTAGRSAASETSDDLPLSVRGGILFRRHFPLDAEYSILVRVRGNPDPNLPPAKLDLRLDGNRLKLFDANISPAEEAQYTR
;
A
#
# COMPACT_ATOMS: atom_id res chain seq x y z
N MET A 1 10.68 -10.02 -50.03
CA MET A 1 11.58 -11.18 -50.15
C MET A 1 12.49 -11.19 -48.92
N HIS A 2 12.12 -11.93 -47.86
CA HIS A 2 13.00 -12.09 -46.69
C HIS A 2 13.78 -13.39 -46.90
N GLY A 3 15.05 -13.25 -47.25
CA GLY A 3 15.96 -14.38 -47.42
C GLY A 3 16.17 -15.09 -46.08
N GLN A 4 15.62 -16.30 -45.95
CA GLN A 4 16.03 -17.24 -44.91
C GLN A 4 17.52 -17.54 -45.11
N SER A 5 18.37 -16.98 -44.26
CA SER A 5 19.73 -17.50 -44.10
C SER A 5 19.61 -18.91 -43.51
N PRO A 6 20.43 -19.88 -43.96
CA PRO A 6 20.29 -21.27 -43.53
C PRO A 6 20.58 -21.32 -42.03
N SER A 7 19.54 -21.59 -41.23
CA SER A 7 19.72 -21.99 -39.84
C SER A 7 20.71 -23.15 -39.86
N ALA A 8 21.79 -23.06 -39.09
CA ALA A 8 22.62 -24.24 -38.83
C ALA A 8 21.67 -25.30 -38.25
N ALA A 9 21.43 -26.39 -38.99
CA ALA A 9 20.56 -27.44 -38.52
C ALA A 9 21.10 -27.95 -37.17
N PRO A 10 20.25 -28.39 -36.22
CA PRO A 10 20.68 -28.85 -34.88
C PRO A 10 21.85 -29.85 -34.91
N ALA A 11 21.96 -30.65 -35.98
CA ALA A 11 23.08 -31.57 -36.21
C ALA A 11 24.44 -30.85 -36.42
N ALA A 12 24.48 -29.75 -37.18
CA ALA A 12 25.71 -28.97 -37.40
C ALA A 12 26.15 -28.26 -36.12
N ALA A 13 25.20 -27.69 -35.38
CA ALA A 13 25.46 -27.11 -34.05
C ALA A 13 26.00 -28.17 -33.07
N GLN A 14 25.40 -29.36 -33.06
CA GLN A 14 25.87 -30.47 -32.22
C GLN A 14 27.30 -30.91 -32.59
N ALA A 15 27.61 -30.99 -33.88
CA ALA A 15 28.95 -31.35 -34.35
C ALA A 15 30.01 -30.32 -33.90
N LEU A 16 29.68 -29.03 -33.96
CA LEU A 16 30.56 -27.96 -33.48
C LEU A 16 30.79 -28.08 -31.97
N VAL A 17 29.73 -28.26 -31.18
CA VAL A 17 29.82 -28.43 -29.73
C VAL A 17 30.68 -29.64 -29.36
N ASN A 18 30.50 -30.76 -30.06
CA ASN A 18 31.27 -31.96 -29.81
C ASN A 18 32.76 -31.78 -30.13
N ARG A 19 33.09 -31.06 -31.22
CA ARG A 19 34.47 -30.85 -31.66
C ARG A 19 35.23 -29.81 -30.86
N TYR A 20 34.58 -28.71 -30.49
CA TYR A 20 35.25 -27.52 -29.96
C TYR A 20 34.96 -27.23 -28.48
N CYS A 21 33.88 -27.78 -27.92
CA CYS A 21 33.45 -27.44 -26.55
C CYS A 21 33.64 -28.60 -25.56
N ARG A 22 33.25 -29.82 -25.93
CA ARG A 22 33.19 -30.98 -25.00
C ARG A 22 34.54 -31.47 -24.48
N ASN A 23 35.63 -31.19 -25.19
CA ASN A 23 36.96 -31.57 -24.72
C ASN A 23 37.33 -30.88 -23.40
N CYS A 24 36.75 -29.71 -23.12
CA CYS A 24 36.97 -28.97 -21.88
C CYS A 24 35.70 -28.87 -21.02
N HIS A 25 34.53 -28.69 -21.63
CA HIS A 25 33.25 -28.56 -20.92
C HIS A 25 32.54 -29.91 -20.79
N ASN A 26 33.14 -30.81 -20.02
CA ASN A 26 32.61 -32.14 -19.65
C ASN A 26 32.55 -32.28 -18.13
N GLU A 27 32.00 -33.40 -17.65
CA GLU A 27 31.84 -33.66 -16.22
C GLU A 27 33.16 -33.73 -15.43
N ASP A 28 34.27 -34.04 -16.08
CA ASP A 28 35.58 -34.20 -15.43
C ASP A 28 36.30 -32.86 -15.22
N LEU A 29 36.26 -31.97 -16.23
CA LEU A 29 37.02 -30.72 -16.22
C LEU A 29 36.19 -29.49 -15.79
N LYS A 30 34.92 -29.39 -16.24
CA LYS A 30 33.96 -28.32 -15.91
C LYS A 30 34.54 -26.91 -15.66
N PRO A 31 35.37 -26.33 -16.54
CA PRO A 31 35.93 -25.00 -16.32
C PRO A 31 34.79 -23.97 -16.27
N GLY A 32 34.86 -23.08 -15.27
CA GLY A 32 33.79 -22.10 -15.01
C GLY A 32 32.47 -22.71 -14.54
N GLY A 33 32.47 -23.96 -14.06
CA GLY A 33 31.27 -24.67 -13.60
C GLY A 33 30.29 -25.02 -14.72
N VAL A 34 30.74 -25.03 -15.98
CA VAL A 34 29.92 -25.37 -17.16
C VAL A 34 30.31 -26.74 -17.68
N SER A 35 29.34 -27.66 -17.67
CA SER A 35 29.39 -28.94 -18.37
C SER A 35 28.38 -28.95 -19.50
N LEU A 36 28.77 -29.52 -20.64
CA LEU A 36 27.87 -29.74 -21.77
C LEU A 36 27.49 -31.22 -21.91
N ASP A 37 27.90 -32.09 -20.99
CA ASP A 37 27.49 -33.49 -20.98
C ASP A 37 25.98 -33.62 -20.76
N GLY A 38 25.34 -34.46 -21.58
CA GLY A 38 23.87 -34.57 -21.64
C GLY A 38 23.16 -33.37 -22.30
N VAL A 39 23.82 -32.22 -22.48
CA VAL A 39 23.24 -31.03 -23.12
C VAL A 39 23.26 -31.18 -24.64
N ARG A 40 22.08 -31.14 -25.28
CA ARG A 40 21.91 -31.36 -26.73
C ARG A 40 21.43 -30.11 -27.46
N ALA A 41 21.92 -29.90 -28.68
CA ALA A 41 21.52 -28.81 -29.56
C ALA A 41 20.09 -28.97 -30.12
N THR A 42 19.52 -30.19 -30.07
CA THR A 42 18.13 -30.47 -30.48
C THR A 42 17.07 -30.07 -29.44
N GLY A 43 17.48 -29.48 -28.32
CA GLY A 43 16.58 -29.09 -27.22
C GLY A 43 17.15 -27.95 -26.40
N VAL A 44 17.50 -26.84 -27.06
CA VAL A 44 18.12 -25.66 -26.42
C VAL A 44 17.29 -25.18 -25.23
N GLY A 45 15.96 -25.08 -25.38
CA GLY A 45 15.07 -24.63 -24.31
C GLY A 45 15.08 -25.49 -23.04
N ALA A 46 15.43 -26.78 -23.13
CA ALA A 46 15.49 -27.66 -21.96
C ALA A 46 16.70 -27.35 -21.05
N ASN A 47 17.74 -26.71 -21.60
CA ASN A 47 18.96 -26.34 -20.90
C ASN A 47 19.29 -24.86 -21.14
N ALA A 48 18.25 -24.00 -21.19
CA ALA A 48 18.38 -22.61 -21.60
C ALA A 48 19.45 -21.85 -20.80
N ASP A 49 19.50 -22.02 -19.47
CA ASP A 49 20.50 -21.36 -18.62
C ASP A 49 21.95 -21.73 -18.97
N THR A 50 22.19 -22.99 -19.33
CA THR A 50 23.53 -23.45 -19.74
C THR A 50 23.87 -22.89 -21.12
N TRP A 51 22.92 -22.93 -22.04
CA TRP A 51 23.09 -22.39 -23.39
C TRP A 51 23.27 -20.87 -23.41
N GLU A 52 22.62 -20.14 -22.50
CA GLU A 52 22.78 -18.70 -22.32
C GLU A 52 24.21 -18.35 -21.87
N LYS A 53 24.80 -19.16 -20.97
CA LYS A 53 26.22 -19.03 -20.58
C LYS A 53 27.15 -19.26 -21.77
N VAL A 54 26.89 -20.30 -22.56
CA VAL A 54 27.65 -20.60 -23.79
C VAL A 54 27.53 -19.44 -24.79
N PHE A 55 26.31 -18.99 -25.06
CA PHE A 55 26.01 -17.88 -25.96
C PHE A 55 26.81 -16.63 -25.60
N ARG A 56 26.80 -16.21 -24.33
CA ARG A 56 27.55 -15.03 -23.87
C ARG A 56 29.04 -15.14 -24.14
N LYS A 57 29.66 -16.29 -23.84
CA LYS A 57 31.10 -16.51 -24.01
C LYS A 57 31.54 -16.65 -25.47
N VAL A 58 30.69 -17.27 -26.29
CA VAL A 58 30.98 -17.45 -27.71
C VAL A 58 30.74 -16.14 -28.48
N ARG A 59 29.68 -15.41 -28.15
CA ARG A 59 29.36 -14.09 -28.74
C ARG A 59 30.46 -13.06 -28.50
N THR A 60 31.11 -13.08 -27.33
CA THR A 60 32.23 -12.18 -27.01
C THR A 60 33.57 -12.66 -27.56
N GLY A 61 33.63 -13.85 -28.19
CA GLY A 61 34.87 -14.44 -28.71
C GLY A 61 35.83 -14.94 -27.63
N GLU A 62 35.38 -15.03 -26.37
CA GLU A 62 36.18 -15.56 -25.26
C GLU A 62 36.36 -17.09 -25.37
N MET A 63 35.41 -17.77 -26.03
CA MET A 63 35.44 -19.22 -26.25
C MET A 63 35.43 -19.57 -27.75
N PRO A 64 36.28 -20.53 -28.19
CA PRO A 64 37.35 -21.20 -27.46
C PRO A 64 38.49 -20.24 -27.03
N PRO A 65 39.24 -20.52 -25.95
CA PRO A 65 40.31 -19.64 -25.47
C PRO A 65 41.48 -19.58 -26.44
N LEU A 66 42.39 -18.62 -26.22
CA LEU A 66 43.59 -18.47 -27.05
C LEU A 66 44.43 -19.75 -27.02
N GLY A 67 44.99 -20.13 -28.17
CA GLY A 67 45.79 -21.35 -28.33
C GLY A 67 45.00 -22.62 -28.61
N MET A 68 43.66 -22.61 -28.48
CA MET A 68 42.81 -23.74 -28.85
C MET A 68 42.35 -23.66 -30.30
N PRO A 69 42.05 -24.80 -30.96
CA PRO A 69 41.42 -24.83 -32.27
C PRO A 69 40.12 -24.03 -32.25
N ARG A 70 39.95 -23.13 -33.23
CA ARG A 70 38.74 -22.33 -33.41
C ARG A 70 38.07 -22.64 -34.73
N PRO A 71 36.73 -22.67 -34.79
CA PRO A 71 35.99 -22.64 -36.05
C PRO A 71 36.30 -21.37 -36.84
N ASP A 72 36.02 -21.39 -38.13
CA ASP A 72 36.02 -20.19 -38.96
C ASP A 72 35.03 -19.16 -38.40
N ALA A 73 35.38 -17.87 -38.56
CA ALA A 73 34.56 -16.77 -38.03
C ALA A 73 33.12 -16.82 -38.55
N SER A 74 32.91 -17.17 -39.82
CA SER A 74 31.57 -17.30 -40.42
C SER A 74 30.75 -18.42 -39.79
N VAL A 75 31.39 -19.55 -39.47
CA VAL A 75 30.77 -20.68 -38.78
C VAL A 75 30.38 -20.27 -37.36
N MET A 76 31.26 -19.55 -36.67
CA MET A 76 30.98 -19.09 -35.30
C MET A 76 29.84 -18.08 -35.26
N THR A 77 29.83 -17.10 -36.16
CA THR A 77 28.71 -16.14 -36.29
C THR A 77 27.40 -16.87 -36.56
N SER A 78 27.39 -17.85 -37.48
CA SER A 78 26.20 -18.64 -37.78
C SER A 78 25.71 -19.43 -36.57
N PHE A 79 26.62 -19.99 -35.75
CA PHE A 79 26.28 -20.69 -34.52
C PHE A 79 25.68 -19.74 -33.46
N VAL A 80 26.27 -18.56 -33.27
CA VAL A 80 25.77 -17.54 -32.33
C VAL A 80 24.36 -17.09 -32.73
N THR A 81 24.14 -16.75 -34.00
CA THR A 81 22.82 -16.33 -34.50
C THR A 81 21.78 -17.43 -34.36
N TRP A 82 22.15 -18.68 -34.64
CA TRP A 82 21.25 -19.82 -34.43
C TRP A 82 20.89 -19.99 -32.95
N LEU A 83 21.90 -19.95 -32.06
CA LEU A 83 21.70 -20.15 -30.63
C LEU A 83 20.81 -19.05 -30.02
N GLU A 84 21.02 -17.79 -30.40
CA GLU A 84 20.15 -16.67 -30.04
C GLU A 84 18.70 -16.92 -30.47
N THR A 85 18.50 -17.32 -31.73
CA THR A 85 17.16 -17.59 -32.28
C THR A 85 16.44 -18.73 -31.54
N GLU A 86 17.15 -19.80 -31.17
CA GLU A 86 16.57 -20.91 -30.42
C GLU A 86 16.26 -20.55 -28.96
N LEU A 87 17.12 -19.76 -28.32
CA LEU A 87 16.88 -19.24 -26.97
C LEU A 87 15.67 -18.30 -26.94
N ASP A 88 15.58 -17.37 -27.89
CA ASP A 88 14.44 -16.47 -28.03
C ASP A 88 13.13 -17.24 -28.27
N ARG A 89 13.16 -18.25 -29.15
CA ARG A 89 12.01 -19.12 -29.39
C ARG A 89 11.58 -19.88 -28.12
N ALA A 90 12.55 -20.38 -27.35
CA ALA A 90 12.26 -21.06 -26.08
C ALA A 90 11.65 -20.09 -25.05
N ALA A 91 12.16 -18.87 -24.96
CA ALA A 91 11.67 -17.83 -24.06
C ALA A 91 10.23 -17.40 -24.38
N LEU A 92 9.88 -17.31 -25.68
CA LEU A 92 8.51 -17.02 -26.11
C LEU A 92 7.52 -18.13 -25.71
N GLY A 93 7.96 -19.40 -25.70
CA GLY A 93 7.12 -20.53 -25.29
C GLY A 93 6.89 -20.62 -23.78
N ARG A 94 7.81 -20.08 -22.97
CA ARG A 94 7.71 -20.03 -21.50
C ARG A 94 8.24 -18.69 -20.98
N PRO A 95 7.47 -17.59 -21.12
CA PRO A 95 7.91 -16.28 -20.68
C PRO A 95 8.26 -16.28 -19.19
N ASN A 96 9.45 -15.78 -18.85
CA ASN A 96 9.88 -15.57 -17.48
C ASN A 96 9.92 -14.05 -17.20
N PRO A 97 8.90 -13.48 -16.54
CA PRO A 97 8.86 -12.05 -16.23
C PRO A 97 9.89 -11.63 -15.17
N GLY A 98 10.69 -12.57 -14.66
CA GLY A 98 11.62 -12.34 -13.56
C GLY A 98 10.92 -12.42 -12.20
N THR A 99 11.65 -12.03 -11.16
CA THR A 99 11.11 -11.94 -9.79
C THR A 99 10.56 -10.53 -9.55
N PRO A 100 9.37 -10.39 -8.95
CA PRO A 100 8.87 -9.08 -8.56
C PRO A 100 9.83 -8.42 -7.55
N SER A 101 10.11 -7.14 -7.73
CA SER A 101 10.85 -6.34 -6.75
C SER A 101 10.05 -6.22 -5.46
N ILE A 102 10.71 -6.22 -4.30
CA ILE A 102 10.06 -5.89 -3.03
C ILE A 102 9.53 -4.46 -3.13
N HIS A 103 8.21 -4.31 -2.99
CA HIS A 103 7.50 -3.05 -3.09
C HIS A 103 7.09 -2.59 -1.68
N ARG A 104 7.58 -1.42 -1.25
CA ARG A 104 7.01 -0.76 -0.06
C ARG A 104 5.71 -0.06 -0.44
N LEU A 105 4.78 0.05 0.49
CA LEU A 105 3.57 0.85 0.27
C LEU A 105 3.96 2.32 0.06
N ASN A 106 3.50 2.91 -1.04
CA ASN A 106 3.61 4.35 -1.25
C ASN A 106 2.65 5.09 -0.30
N ARG A 107 2.71 6.43 -0.27
CA ARG A 107 1.93 7.24 0.68
C ARG A 107 0.42 7.05 0.54
N ALA A 108 -0.08 6.90 -0.69
CA ALA A 108 -1.50 6.66 -0.96
C ALA A 108 -1.91 5.25 -0.54
N GLU A 109 -1.12 4.24 -0.90
CA GLU A 109 -1.32 2.85 -0.53
C GLU A 109 -1.29 2.65 0.98
N TYR A 110 -0.36 3.30 1.68
CA TYR A 110 -0.28 3.27 3.14
C TYR A 110 -1.55 3.85 3.77
N GLY A 111 -2.01 5.01 3.29
CA GLY A 111 -3.25 5.61 3.79
C GLY A 111 -4.48 4.76 3.52
N ASN A 112 -4.55 4.14 2.33
CA ASN A 112 -5.62 3.20 2.00
C ASN A 112 -5.59 1.97 2.91
N ALA A 113 -4.42 1.38 3.15
CA ALA A 113 -4.29 0.25 4.06
C ALA A 113 -4.69 0.60 5.50
N VAL A 114 -4.34 1.78 6.01
CA VAL A 114 -4.76 2.23 7.35
C VAL A 114 -6.28 2.40 7.41
N ARG A 115 -6.89 3.02 6.39
CA ARG A 115 -8.35 3.18 6.31
C ARG A 115 -9.06 1.83 6.25
N ASP A 116 -8.62 0.94 5.37
CA ASP A 116 -9.31 -0.33 5.13
C ASP A 116 -9.17 -1.30 6.32
N LEU A 117 -8.05 -1.25 7.05
CA LEU A 117 -7.80 -2.14 8.19
C LEU A 117 -8.32 -1.60 9.53
N LEU A 118 -8.31 -0.27 9.72
CA LEU A 118 -8.55 0.36 11.03
C LEU A 118 -9.70 1.37 11.01
N ASP A 119 -10.32 1.61 9.85
CA ASP A 119 -11.36 2.62 9.62
C ASP A 119 -10.92 4.04 10.04
N LEU A 120 -9.62 4.33 9.85
CA LEU A 120 -9.01 5.62 10.17
C LEU A 120 -8.67 6.36 8.87
N ASP A 121 -9.43 7.42 8.57
CA ASP A 121 -9.11 8.31 7.46
C ASP A 121 -8.18 9.44 7.92
N LEU A 122 -6.91 9.32 7.56
CA LEU A 122 -5.85 10.24 7.95
C LEU A 122 -5.15 10.80 6.71
N ASP A 123 -4.97 12.11 6.68
CA ASP A 123 -4.10 12.71 5.68
C ASP A 123 -2.64 12.42 6.01
N HIS A 124 -2.07 11.45 5.29
CA HIS A 124 -0.68 11.07 5.44
C HIS A 124 0.28 11.93 4.61
N SER A 125 -0.23 12.90 3.84
CA SER A 125 0.55 13.74 2.93
C SER A 125 1.70 14.47 3.64
N SER A 126 1.47 14.87 4.89
CA SER A 126 2.40 15.57 5.77
C SER A 126 3.21 14.66 6.70
N SER A 127 2.80 13.40 6.82
CA SER A 127 3.36 12.44 7.80
C SER A 127 4.40 11.50 7.20
N LEU A 128 4.33 11.24 5.90
CA LEU A 128 5.28 10.41 5.16
C LEU A 128 6.02 11.28 4.12
N PRO A 129 7.30 10.97 3.83
CA PRO A 129 8.02 11.62 2.73
C PRO A 129 7.31 11.41 1.39
N ALA A 130 7.64 12.24 0.40
CA ALA A 130 7.21 12.01 -0.97
C ALA A 130 7.86 10.74 -1.52
N ASP A 131 7.11 10.03 -2.35
CA ASP A 131 7.57 8.81 -3.00
C ASP A 131 8.43 9.09 -4.22
N ASP A 132 9.42 8.23 -4.46
CA ASP A 132 10.20 8.25 -5.68
C ASP A 132 9.29 7.91 -6.87
N SER A 133 9.43 8.65 -7.97
CA SER A 133 8.65 8.44 -9.19
C SER A 133 9.49 7.80 -10.28
N GLY A 134 8.98 6.75 -10.92
CA GLY A 134 9.56 6.10 -12.09
C GLY A 134 8.56 6.11 -13.25
N TYR A 135 8.99 6.44 -14.46
CA TYR A 135 8.11 6.46 -15.66
C TYR A 135 6.80 7.26 -15.49
N GLY A 136 6.77 8.25 -14.58
CA GLY A 136 5.58 9.04 -14.26
C GLY A 136 4.65 8.43 -13.19
N PHE A 137 5.02 7.32 -12.58
CA PHE A 137 4.24 6.63 -11.54
C PHE A 137 5.03 6.52 -10.22
N ASP A 138 4.33 6.64 -9.11
CA ASP A 138 4.86 6.59 -7.73
C ASP A 138 4.62 5.26 -7.03
N ASN A 139 4.19 4.23 -7.77
CA ASN A 139 3.92 2.88 -7.28
C ASN A 139 4.85 1.82 -7.92
N ILE A 140 5.98 2.25 -8.48
CA ILE A 140 6.94 1.33 -9.11
C ILE A 140 7.93 0.84 -8.06
N GLY A 141 7.77 -0.41 -7.62
CA GLY A 141 8.61 -1.03 -6.59
C GLY A 141 10.12 -1.00 -6.87
N ALA A 142 10.53 -1.00 -8.15
CA ALA A 142 11.94 -0.90 -8.54
C ALA A 142 12.59 0.46 -8.23
N VAL A 143 11.79 1.52 -8.02
CA VAL A 143 12.26 2.89 -7.77
C VAL A 143 11.95 3.34 -6.34
N LEU A 144 11.04 2.66 -5.65
CA LEU A 144 10.66 2.98 -4.28
C LEU A 144 11.74 2.54 -3.29
N THR A 145 12.65 3.45 -2.98
CA THR A 145 13.70 3.21 -2.00
C THR A 145 13.20 3.44 -0.57
N VAL A 146 13.86 2.78 0.40
CA VAL A 146 13.64 3.02 1.83
C VAL A 146 14.86 3.77 2.38
N SER A 147 14.67 5.05 2.73
CA SER A 147 15.70 5.84 3.40
C SER A 147 15.52 5.82 4.93
N PRO A 148 16.55 6.18 5.72
CA PRO A 148 16.40 6.31 7.17
C PRO A 148 15.24 7.24 7.58
N LEU A 149 15.03 8.33 6.83
CA LEU A 149 13.91 9.24 7.04
C LEU A 149 12.56 8.56 6.82
N HIS A 150 12.42 7.70 5.81
CA HIS A 150 11.21 6.91 5.60
C HIS A 150 10.93 6.04 6.83
N MET A 151 11.94 5.34 7.35
CA MET A 151 11.78 4.47 8.52
C MET A 151 11.32 5.25 9.77
N GLU A 152 11.95 6.39 10.04
CA GLU A 152 11.54 7.26 11.15
C GLU A 152 10.09 7.73 11.01
N LYS A 153 9.71 8.18 9.82
CA LYS A 153 8.36 8.68 9.54
C LYS A 153 7.32 7.55 9.58
N TYR A 154 7.62 6.37 9.05
CA TYR A 154 6.75 5.21 9.18
C TYR A 154 6.56 4.82 10.64
N MET A 155 7.61 4.77 11.46
CA MET A 155 7.47 4.46 12.88
C MET A 155 6.68 5.52 13.65
N ALA A 156 6.90 6.81 13.35
CA ALA A 156 6.14 7.90 13.96
C ALA A 156 4.65 7.84 13.60
N THR A 157 4.34 7.64 12.32
CA THR A 157 2.98 7.50 11.80
C THR A 157 2.31 6.25 12.37
N ALA A 158 2.99 5.10 12.38
CA ALA A 158 2.48 3.85 12.95
C ALA A 158 2.13 4.00 14.44
N ARG A 159 2.96 4.71 15.23
CA ARG A 159 2.63 5.01 16.65
C ARG A 159 1.36 5.87 16.78
N ARG A 160 1.20 6.88 15.92
CA ARG A 160 0.00 7.72 15.91
C ARG A 160 -1.24 6.92 15.54
N VAL A 161 -1.16 6.15 14.45
CA VAL A 161 -2.24 5.25 13.97
C VAL A 161 -2.61 4.25 15.06
N SER A 162 -1.62 3.59 15.67
CA SER A 162 -1.86 2.61 16.74
C SER A 162 -2.58 3.23 17.94
N ARG A 163 -2.20 4.44 18.35
CA ARG A 163 -2.88 5.15 19.45
C ARG A 163 -4.32 5.51 19.12
N LEU A 164 -4.58 5.91 17.88
CA LEU A 164 -5.94 6.22 17.42
C LEU A 164 -6.79 4.95 17.36
N ALA A 165 -6.24 3.86 16.81
CA ALA A 165 -6.94 2.60 16.64
C ALA A 165 -7.25 1.90 17.98
N VAL A 166 -6.29 1.91 18.92
CA VAL A 166 -6.51 1.37 20.28
C VAL A 166 -7.43 2.27 21.10
N GLY A 167 -7.42 3.58 20.82
CA GLY A 167 -8.15 4.57 21.60
C GLY A 167 -7.57 4.80 23.00
N THR A 168 -8.28 5.59 23.80
CA THR A 168 -7.84 5.97 25.16
C THR A 168 -8.41 4.98 26.18
N VAL A 169 -7.56 4.14 26.78
CA VAL A 169 -7.99 3.10 27.74
C VAL A 169 -8.35 3.68 29.12
N LYS A 170 -7.83 4.87 29.45
CA LYS A 170 -8.07 5.54 30.74
C LYS A 170 -9.05 6.69 30.56
N LEU A 171 -10.30 6.42 30.89
CA LEU A 171 -11.37 7.41 30.94
C LEU A 171 -11.34 8.10 32.30
N SER A 172 -10.94 9.37 32.30
CA SER A 172 -11.27 10.25 33.40
C SER A 172 -12.64 10.86 33.12
N PRO A 173 -13.54 10.97 34.12
CA PRO A 173 -14.77 11.72 33.97
C PRO A 173 -14.45 13.13 33.47
N ALA A 174 -14.85 13.43 32.25
CA ALA A 174 -14.70 14.75 31.67
C ALA A 174 -16.05 15.46 31.79
N ILE A 175 -16.09 16.54 32.56
CA ILE A 175 -17.25 17.42 32.61
C ILE A 175 -17.04 18.48 31.52
N GLU A 176 -17.96 18.51 30.55
CA GLU A 176 -18.00 19.58 29.57
C GLU A 176 -19.26 20.41 29.77
N LYS A 177 -19.10 21.73 29.82
CA LYS A 177 -20.18 22.67 30.10
C LYS A 177 -20.52 23.45 28.84
N PHE A 178 -21.72 23.21 28.32
CA PHE A 178 -22.31 24.03 27.27
C PHE A 178 -23.13 25.16 27.91
N THR A 179 -22.94 26.38 27.44
CA THR A 179 -23.70 27.55 27.91
C THR A 179 -24.37 28.22 26.72
N ALA A 180 -25.65 28.55 26.85
CA ALA A 180 -26.36 29.31 25.82
C ALA A 180 -25.67 30.68 25.64
N GLY A 181 -25.27 31.00 24.42
CA GLY A 181 -24.80 32.34 24.08
C GLY A 181 -25.91 33.38 24.31
N ARG A 182 -25.55 34.65 24.54
CA ARG A 182 -26.51 35.75 24.76
C ARG A 182 -27.56 35.90 23.65
N SER A 183 -27.28 35.41 22.43
CA SER A 183 -28.18 35.44 21.27
C SER A 183 -29.00 34.16 21.06
N ALA A 184 -28.72 33.07 21.78
CA ALA A 184 -29.44 31.79 21.65
C ALA A 184 -30.87 31.82 22.23
N ALA A 185 -31.27 32.95 22.84
CA ALA A 185 -32.64 33.18 23.27
C ALA A 185 -33.62 33.43 22.11
N SER A 186 -33.14 33.62 20.87
CA SER A 186 -33.99 34.01 19.74
C SER A 186 -33.67 33.34 18.39
N GLU A 187 -32.71 32.43 18.29
CA GLU A 187 -32.44 31.74 17.02
C GLU A 187 -33.28 30.47 16.91
N THR A 188 -34.42 30.60 16.23
CA THR A 188 -35.07 29.48 15.55
C THR A 188 -34.09 28.94 14.50
N SER A 189 -33.28 27.97 14.89
CA SER A 189 -32.50 27.15 13.97
C SER A 189 -33.43 26.13 13.31
N ASP A 190 -33.21 25.81 12.02
CA ASP A 190 -33.97 24.76 11.30
C ASP A 190 -33.95 23.40 12.01
N ASP A 191 -32.95 23.18 12.88
CA ASP A 191 -32.78 21.95 13.66
C ASP A 191 -33.56 21.94 14.99
N LEU A 192 -34.22 23.04 15.37
CA LEU A 192 -35.07 23.13 16.57
C LEU A 192 -36.56 23.25 16.18
N PRO A 193 -37.47 22.60 16.92
CA PRO A 193 -38.90 22.78 16.67
C PRO A 193 -39.32 24.24 16.84
N LEU A 194 -40.17 24.73 15.94
CA LEU A 194 -40.71 26.10 15.96
C LEU A 194 -41.44 26.47 17.27
N SER A 195 -41.83 25.47 18.08
CA SER A 195 -42.49 25.66 19.37
C SER A 195 -41.54 26.00 20.54
N VAL A 196 -40.21 26.03 20.32
CA VAL A 196 -39.23 26.20 21.39
C VAL A 196 -38.81 27.67 21.51
N ARG A 197 -39.01 28.27 22.69
CA ARG A 197 -38.67 29.68 22.98
C ARG A 197 -37.22 29.88 23.47
N GLY A 198 -36.29 29.08 22.94
CA GLY A 198 -34.87 29.08 23.31
C GLY A 198 -34.35 27.70 23.70
N GLY A 199 -33.06 27.47 23.46
CA GLY A 199 -32.41 26.19 23.73
C GLY A 199 -30.91 26.25 23.45
N ILE A 200 -30.22 25.16 23.73
CA ILE A 200 -28.82 24.96 23.34
C ILE A 200 -28.79 23.80 22.35
N LEU A 201 -28.27 24.06 21.16
CA LEU A 201 -27.90 23.02 20.22
C LEU A 201 -26.38 22.91 20.21
N PHE A 202 -25.89 21.68 20.36
CA PHE A 202 -24.48 21.38 20.27
C PHE A 202 -24.30 20.04 19.57
N ARG A 203 -23.21 19.90 18.82
CA ARG A 203 -22.80 18.61 18.25
C ARG A 203 -21.70 18.03 19.12
N ARG A 204 -21.87 16.78 19.53
CA ARG A 204 -20.89 16.07 20.34
C ARG A 204 -20.59 14.71 19.74
N HIS A 205 -19.31 14.43 19.53
CA HIS A 205 -18.82 13.08 19.32
C HIS A 205 -18.75 12.35 20.67
N PHE A 206 -19.49 11.25 20.79
CA PHE A 206 -19.43 10.34 21.93
C PHE A 206 -18.46 9.21 21.57
N PRO A 207 -17.21 9.26 22.08
CA PRO A 207 -16.15 8.37 21.59
C PRO A 207 -16.28 6.93 22.04
N LEU A 208 -17.28 6.59 22.86
CA LEU A 208 -17.41 5.30 23.52
C LEU A 208 -18.87 4.89 23.64
N ASP A 209 -19.08 3.57 23.67
CA ASP A 209 -20.30 2.99 24.20
C ASP A 209 -20.24 3.02 25.73
N ALA A 210 -20.94 3.99 26.33
CA ALA A 210 -20.88 4.26 27.76
C ALA A 210 -22.18 4.92 28.26
N GLU A 211 -22.39 4.89 29.58
CA GLU A 211 -23.45 5.66 30.21
C GLU A 211 -23.06 7.13 30.35
N TYR A 212 -23.81 8.01 29.69
CA TYR A 212 -23.61 9.45 29.75
C TYR A 212 -24.64 10.11 30.69
N SER A 213 -24.15 10.87 31.66
CA SER A 213 -24.99 11.71 32.52
C SER A 213 -25.03 13.13 31.99
N ILE A 214 -26.21 13.58 31.55
CA ILE A 214 -26.43 14.96 31.09
C ILE A 214 -27.19 15.71 32.18
N LEU A 215 -26.57 16.76 32.72
CA LEU A 215 -27.22 17.66 33.67
C LEU A 215 -27.61 18.96 32.98
N VAL A 216 -28.90 19.27 32.95
CA VAL A 216 -29.42 20.54 32.42
C VAL A 216 -29.77 21.46 33.57
N ARG A 217 -29.14 22.65 33.58
CA ARG A 217 -29.43 23.72 34.54
C ARG A 217 -30.13 24.86 33.83
N VAL A 218 -31.32 25.22 34.32
CA VAL A 218 -32.10 26.33 33.78
C VAL A 218 -32.17 27.45 34.80
N ARG A 219 -31.47 28.55 34.50
CA ARG A 219 -31.52 29.75 35.32
C ARG A 219 -32.72 30.61 34.92
N GLY A 220 -33.49 31.06 35.90
CA GLY A 220 -34.58 31.99 35.68
C GLY A 220 -35.41 32.18 36.94
N ASN A 221 -36.47 32.98 36.83
CA ASN A 221 -37.49 33.11 37.85
C ASN A 221 -38.79 32.53 37.28
N PRO A 222 -39.32 31.43 37.83
CA PRO A 222 -40.60 30.90 37.38
C PRO A 222 -41.72 31.89 37.71
N ASP A 223 -42.66 32.08 36.78
CA ASP A 223 -43.89 32.83 37.05
C ASP A 223 -44.91 31.89 37.71
N PRO A 224 -45.35 32.15 38.94
CA PRO A 224 -46.30 31.28 39.65
C PRO A 224 -47.67 31.18 38.96
N ASN A 225 -48.00 32.09 38.05
CA ASN A 225 -49.27 32.08 37.31
C ASN A 225 -49.20 31.28 36.01
N LEU A 226 -48.02 30.79 35.61
CA LEU A 226 -47.82 30.00 34.41
C LEU A 226 -47.51 28.54 34.77
N PRO A 227 -47.89 27.58 33.90
CA PRO A 227 -47.46 26.21 34.08
C PRO A 227 -45.93 26.10 34.02
N PRO A 228 -45.33 25.10 34.69
CA PRO A 228 -43.89 24.87 34.62
C PRO A 228 -43.41 24.79 33.17
N ALA A 229 -42.32 25.48 32.86
CA ALA A 229 -41.69 25.34 31.55
C ALA A 229 -41.27 23.88 31.35
N LYS A 230 -41.31 23.40 30.12
CA LYS A 230 -40.89 22.03 29.79
C LYS A 230 -39.54 22.05 29.08
N LEU A 231 -38.69 21.09 29.41
CA LEU A 231 -37.42 20.82 28.72
C LEU A 231 -37.61 19.66 27.76
N ASP A 232 -37.38 19.92 26.47
CA ASP A 232 -37.39 18.94 25.39
C ASP A 232 -35.95 18.52 25.07
N LEU A 233 -35.54 17.32 25.49
CA LEU A 233 -34.22 16.76 25.18
C LEU A 233 -34.31 15.93 23.89
N ARG A 234 -33.48 16.28 22.91
CA ARG A 234 -33.41 15.64 21.60
C ARG A 234 -32.01 15.16 21.28
N LEU A 235 -31.92 14.06 20.53
CA LEU A 235 -30.70 13.53 19.93
C LEU A 235 -30.99 13.22 18.46
N ASP A 236 -30.18 13.75 17.55
CA ASP A 236 -30.33 13.59 16.10
C ASP A 236 -31.75 13.90 15.60
N GLY A 237 -32.35 14.97 16.13
CA GLY A 237 -33.71 15.42 15.81
C GLY A 237 -34.84 14.68 16.53
N ASN A 238 -34.58 13.50 17.09
CA ASN A 238 -35.56 12.68 17.79
C ASN A 238 -35.70 13.08 19.27
N ARG A 239 -36.94 13.23 19.76
CA ARG A 239 -37.21 13.52 21.18
C ARG A 239 -36.91 12.28 22.04
N LEU A 240 -35.96 12.42 22.94
CA LEU A 240 -35.63 11.42 23.95
C LEU A 240 -36.51 11.55 25.18
N LYS A 241 -36.69 12.77 25.70
CA LYS A 241 -37.44 13.02 26.94
C LYS A 241 -38.06 14.41 26.95
N LEU A 242 -39.24 14.53 27.55
CA LEU A 242 -39.90 15.80 27.87
C LEU A 242 -40.20 15.80 29.37
N PHE A 243 -39.70 16.79 30.10
CA PHE A 243 -39.87 16.87 31.55
C PHE A 243 -40.03 18.31 32.02
N ASP A 244 -40.60 18.50 33.21
CA ASP A 244 -40.79 19.83 33.79
C ASP A 244 -39.44 20.42 34.22
N ALA A 245 -39.20 21.67 33.83
CA ALA A 245 -37.96 22.38 34.11
C ALA A 245 -37.94 22.84 35.56
N ASN A 246 -36.87 22.50 36.28
CA ASN A 246 -36.61 23.08 37.58
C ASN A 246 -35.86 24.42 37.41
N ILE A 247 -36.63 25.49 37.28
CA ILE A 247 -36.12 26.85 37.07
C ILE A 247 -35.85 27.49 38.42
N SER A 248 -34.61 27.93 38.66
CA SER A 248 -34.26 28.65 39.87
C SER A 248 -33.19 29.72 39.64
N PRO A 249 -33.22 30.84 40.39
CA PRO A 249 -32.13 31.81 40.40
C PRO A 249 -30.88 31.30 41.13
N ALA A 250 -31.03 30.32 42.05
CA ALA A 250 -29.94 29.74 42.83
C ALA A 250 -29.41 28.47 42.15
N GLU A 251 -28.09 28.41 41.90
CA GLU A 251 -27.46 27.31 41.14
C GLU A 251 -27.63 25.94 41.80
N GLU A 252 -27.65 25.89 43.13
CA GLU A 252 -27.86 24.68 43.93
C GLU A 252 -29.29 24.11 43.81
N ALA A 253 -30.22 24.88 43.26
CA ALA A 253 -31.61 24.51 43.07
C ALA A 253 -31.98 24.30 41.60
N GLN A 254 -31.02 24.37 40.67
CA GLN A 254 -31.24 24.22 39.22
C GLN A 254 -31.14 22.76 38.71
N TYR A 255 -31.16 21.77 39.59
CA TYR A 255 -30.99 20.37 39.19
C TYR A 255 -32.29 19.79 38.63
N THR A 256 -32.17 19.19 37.45
CA THR A 256 -33.16 18.31 36.86
C THR A 256 -32.74 16.86 37.16
N ARG A 257 -33.62 16.06 37.78
CA ARG A 257 -33.41 14.62 38.03
C ARG A 257 -34.04 13.79 36.92
#